data_AF-A0A645IQH6-F1
#
_entry.id   AF-A0A645IQH6-F1
#
_cell.length_a   1.000
_cell.length_b   1.000
_cell.length_c   1.000
_cell.angle_alpha   90.00
_cell.angle_beta   90.00
_cell.angle_gamma   90.00
#
_symmetry.space_group_name_H-M   'P 1'
#
loop_
_entity.id
_entity.type
_entity.pdbx_description
1 polymer ?
#
loop_
_entity_poly.entity_id
_entity_poly.type
_entity_poly.pdbx_seq_one_letter_code
_entity_poly.pdbx_strand_id
1 'polypeptide(L)' 'MDEIWGMESESTDYTVNVHINRLRKRFDKYPEFTIETVRGLGYKVIKNV' A
#
# COMPACT_ATOMS: atom_id res chain seq x y z
N MET A 1 8.82 -1.80 -8.48
CA MET A 1 8.97 -2.94 -7.55
C MET A 1 10.32 -2.84 -6.86
N ASP A 2 11.36 -2.63 -7.64
CA ASP A 2 12.76 -2.55 -7.20
C ASP A 2 13.07 -1.41 -6.22
N GLU A 3 12.40 -0.25 -6.32
CA GLU A 3 12.61 0.87 -5.38
C GLU A 3 12.20 0.57 -3.93
N ILE A 4 11.26 -0.36 -3.72
CA ILE A 4 10.78 -0.72 -2.38
C ILE A 4 11.23 -2.12 -1.95
N TRP A 5 11.39 -3.04 -2.90
CA TRP A 5 11.67 -4.45 -2.62
C TRP A 5 13.04 -4.94 -3.13
N GLY A 6 13.76 -4.15 -3.94
CA GLY A 6 15.04 -4.53 -4.54
C GLY A 6 14.90 -5.38 -5.80
N MET A 7 15.91 -5.30 -6.69
CA MET A 7 15.93 -5.96 -8.00
C MET A 7 15.88 -7.50 -7.93
N GLU A 8 16.23 -8.09 -6.79
CA GLU A 8 16.19 -9.55 -6.59
C GLU A 8 14.89 -10.05 -5.93
N SER A 9 13.93 -9.16 -5.69
CA SER A 9 12.68 -9.60 -5.08
C SER A 9 11.78 -10.29 -6.11
N GLU A 10 11.41 -11.54 -5.87
CA GLU A 10 10.30 -12.22 -6.57
C GLU A 10 8.93 -11.65 -6.15
N SER A 11 8.89 -10.41 -5.68
CA SER A 11 7.67 -9.75 -5.25
C SER A 11 6.76 -9.62 -6.46
N THR A 12 5.59 -10.23 -6.38
CA THR A 12 4.51 -10.10 -7.36
C THR A 12 3.46 -9.12 -6.84
N ASP A 13 2.52 -8.68 -7.69
CA ASP A 13 1.41 -7.79 -7.30
C ASP A 13 0.60 -8.29 -6.10
N TYR A 14 0.63 -9.59 -5.86
CA TYR A 14 0.02 -10.22 -4.68
C TYR A 14 0.74 -9.85 -3.37
N THR A 15 2.07 -9.75 -3.40
CA THR A 15 2.89 -9.31 -2.26
C THR A 15 2.55 -7.87 -1.89
N VAL A 16 2.35 -6.99 -2.87
CA VAL A 16 1.95 -5.60 -2.64
C VAL A 16 0.57 -5.53 -1.96
N ASN A 17 -0.41 -6.29 -2.48
CA ASN A 17 -1.74 -6.38 -1.88
C ASN A 17 -1.70 -6.77 -0.40
N VAL A 18 -0.92 -7.79 -0.05
CA VAL A 18 -0.77 -8.24 1.34
C VAL A 18 -0.22 -7.13 2.23
N HIS A 19 0.80 -6.41 1.77
CA HIS A 19 1.41 -5.33 2.55
C HIS A 19 0.47 -4.13 2.69
N ILE A 20 -0.28 -3.77 1.65
CA ILE A 20 -1.30 -2.72 1.74
C ILE A 20 -2.39 -3.10 2.73
N ASN A 21 -2.86 -4.34 2.72
CA ASN A 21 -3.88 -4.80 3.67
C ASN A 21 -3.35 -4.79 5.11
N ARG A 22 -2.08 -5.15 5.33
CA ARG A 22 -1.42 -5.02 6.63
C ARG A 22 -1.34 -3.57 7.09
N LEU A 23 -0.98 -2.65 6.20
CA LEU A 23 -0.90 -1.21 6.50
C LEU A 23 -2.29 -0.64 6.84
N ARG A 24 -3.32 -0.96 6.06
CA ARG A 24 -4.70 -0.55 6.35
C ARG A 24 -5.16 -1.01 7.73
N LYS A 25 -4.90 -2.28 8.08
CA LYS A 25 -5.23 -2.81 9.41
C LYS A 25 -4.42 -2.13 10.52
N ARG A 26 -3.15 -1.85 10.29
CA ARG A 26 -2.28 -1.19 11.27
C ARG A 26 -2.73 0.22 11.59
N PHE A 27 -3.24 0.94 10.58
CA PHE A 27 -3.63 2.35 10.69
C PHE A 27 -5.14 2.56 10.78
N ASP A 28 -5.94 1.55 11.12
CA ASP A 28 -7.42 1.68 11.14
C ASP A 28 -7.93 2.74 12.14
N LYS A 29 -7.16 3.05 13.19
CA LYS A 29 -7.49 4.06 14.21
C LYS A 29 -6.90 5.44 13.95
N TYR A 30 -6.21 5.64 12.82
CA TYR A 30 -5.52 6.89 12.50
C TYR A 30 -6.34 7.65 11.46
N PRO A 31 -7.22 8.58 11.89
CA PRO A 31 -8.11 9.29 10.98
C PRO A 31 -7.39 10.37 10.16
N GLU A 32 -6.09 10.61 10.36
CA GLU A 32 -5.32 11.64 9.67
C GLU A 32 -5.08 11.33 8.19
N PHE A 33 -5.18 10.06 7.80
CA PHE A 33 -5.03 9.63 6.41
C PHE A 33 -5.73 8.31 6.12
N THR A 34 -5.93 8.02 4.84
CA THR A 34 -6.47 6.75 4.33
C THR A 34 -5.61 6.19 3.22
N ILE A 35 -5.61 4.87 3.07
CA ILE A 35 -4.92 4.17 1.98
C ILE A 35 -5.98 3.68 0.98
N GLU A 36 -6.07 4.33 -0.17
CA GLU A 36 -7.07 4.04 -1.21
C GLU A 36 -6.47 3.26 -2.39
N THR A 37 -7.32 2.46 -3.04
CA THR A 37 -6.96 1.75 -4.27
C THR A 37 -7.37 2.61 -5.46
N VAL A 38 -6.41 2.93 -6.33
CA VAL A 38 -6.65 3.63 -7.59
C VAL A 38 -6.62 2.61 -8.72
N ARG A 39 -7.78 2.39 -9.35
CA ARG A 39 -7.95 1.36 -10.39
C ARG A 39 -6.99 1.62 -11.56
N GLY A 40 -6.18 0.60 -11.90
CA GLY A 40 -5.20 0.68 -12.98
C GLY A 40 -3.91 1.44 -12.64
N LEU A 41 -3.77 1.94 -11.41
CA LEU A 41 -2.60 2.73 -10.98
C LEU A 41 -1.95 2.22 -9.69
N GLY A 42 -2.68 1.51 -8.83
CA GLY A 42 -2.15 0.92 -7.59
C GLY A 42 -2.79 1.52 -6.34
N TYR A 43 -1.99 1.98 -5.39
CA TYR A 43 -2.45 2.49 -4.10
C TYR A 43 -1.91 3.89 -3.81
N LYS A 44 -2.70 4.69 -3.11
CA LYS A 44 -2.34 6.06 -2.73
C LYS A 44 -2.73 6.33 -1.27
N VAL A 45 -1.91 7.12 -0.59
CA VAL A 45 -2.24 7.70 0.72
C VAL A 45 -2.91 9.06 0.51
N ILE A 46 -4.08 9.25 1.10
CA ILE A 46 -4.82 10.52 1.09
C ILE A 46 -4.83 11.07 2.51
N LYS A 47 -4.36 12.30 2.68
CA LYS A 47 -4.46 13.01 3.96
C LYS A 47 -5.89 13.51 4.14
N ASN A 48 -6.48 13.21 5.29
CA ASN A 48 -7.77 13.76 5.69
C ASN A 48 -7.50 15.14 6.31
N VAL A 49 -8.13 16.18 5.78
CA VAL A 49 -8.01 17.57 6.26
C VAL A 49 -8.98 17.82 7.39
#